data_AF-A0A914PSU0-F1
#
_entry.id   AF-A0A914PSU0-F1
#
_cell.length_a   1.000
_cell.length_b   1.000
_cell.length_c   1.000
_cell.angle_alpha   90.00
_cell.angle_beta   90.00
_cell.angle_gamma   90.00
#
_symmetry.space_group_name_H-M   'P 1'
#
loop_
_entity.id
_entity.type
_entity.pdbx_description
1 polymer ?
#
loop_
_entity_poly.entity_id
_entity_poly.type
_entity_poly.pdbx_seq_one_letter_code
_entity_poly.pdbx_strand_id
1 'polypeptide(L)'
;MSEVRLHWLPWNPVTIANDNFQLPDFRFVNLTFERKVHHYASGSWDQLQISFTFKRLYGFYVLQAYLLAYLAVAISWISFFIDSKSLPSRIILGVNSLMA
;
A
#
# COMPACT_ATOMS: atom_id res chain seq x y z
N MET A 1 -37.17 -28.28 3.93
CA MET A 1 -35.72 -28.13 4.17
C MET A 1 -35.45 -26.65 4.29
N SER A 2 -35.10 -26.19 5.48
CA SER A 2 -35.00 -24.78 5.85
C SER A 2 -33.84 -24.11 5.12
N GLU A 3 -34.17 -23.31 4.11
CA GLU A 3 -33.22 -22.50 3.35
C GLU A 3 -32.80 -21.30 4.22
N VAL A 4 -31.58 -21.34 4.74
CA VAL A 4 -31.02 -20.28 5.59
C VAL A 4 -30.65 -19.10 4.68
N ARG A 5 -31.35 -17.98 4.83
CA ARG A 5 -31.05 -16.74 4.10
C ARG A 5 -30.22 -15.79 4.95
N LEU A 6 -29.11 -15.34 4.39
CA LEU A 6 -28.15 -14.45 5.02
C LEU A 6 -28.40 -13.02 4.56
N HIS A 7 -28.73 -12.14 5.49
CA HIS A 7 -29.03 -10.74 5.19
C HIS A 7 -28.02 -9.82 5.89
N TRP A 8 -27.53 -8.83 5.16
CA TRP A 8 -26.84 -7.70 5.76
C TRP A 8 -27.82 -6.91 6.66
N LEU A 9 -27.32 -6.43 7.79
CA LEU A 9 -28.06 -5.52 8.65
C LEU A 9 -28.32 -4.22 7.86
N PRO A 10 -29.58 -3.76 7.75
CA PRO A 10 -29.93 -2.64 6.87
C PRO A 10 -29.30 -1.30 7.28
N TRP A 11 -28.99 -1.13 8.57
CA TRP A 11 -28.44 0.10 9.14
C TRP A 11 -26.92 0.06 9.33
N ASN A 12 -26.36 -1.13 9.54
CA ASN A 12 -24.94 -1.35 9.83
C ASN A 12 -24.46 -2.66 9.18
N PRO A 13 -24.34 -2.71 7.84
CA PRO A 13 -23.93 -3.93 7.16
C PRO A 13 -22.50 -4.33 7.55
N VAL A 14 -21.59 -3.35 7.71
CA VAL A 14 -20.23 -3.59 8.16
C VAL A 14 -19.78 -2.47 9.09
N THR A 15 -19.50 -2.79 10.35
CA THR A 15 -18.91 -1.86 11.31
C THR A 15 -17.40 -2.09 11.32
N ILE A 16 -16.64 -1.17 10.71
CA ILE A 16 -15.19 -1.15 10.86
C ILE A 16 -14.90 -0.50 12.21
N ALA A 17 -14.20 -1.19 13.11
CA ALA A 17 -13.92 -0.70 14.47
C ALA A 17 -13.05 0.58 14.49
N ASN A 18 -12.38 0.90 13.38
CA ASN A 18 -11.55 2.08 13.24
C ASN A 18 -11.66 2.65 11.82
N ASP A 19 -12.34 3.80 11.68
CA ASP A 19 -12.44 4.54 10.40
C ASP A 19 -11.05 5.00 9.90
N ASN A 20 -10.08 5.12 10.80
CA ASN A 20 -8.71 5.53 10.49
C ASN A 20 -7.75 4.35 10.31
N PHE A 21 -8.16 3.30 9.60
CA PHE A 21 -7.26 2.21 9.22
C PHE A 21 -6.29 2.70 8.13
N GLN A 22 -5.25 3.42 8.55
CA GLN A 22 -4.16 3.88 7.70
C GLN A 22 -2.98 2.93 7.88
N LEU A 23 -2.77 2.03 6.92
CA LEU A 23 -1.51 1.30 6.87
C LEU A 23 -0.44 2.25 6.33
N PRO A 24 0.82 2.11 6.77
CA PRO A 24 1.92 2.92 6.25
C PRO A 24 2.06 2.85 4.73
N ASP A 25 1.75 1.70 4.12
CA ASP A 25 1.87 1.48 2.68
C ASP A 25 0.53 1.49 1.91
N PHE A 26 -0.62 1.51 2.60
CA PHE A 26 -1.94 1.35 1.97
C PHE A 26 -3.00 2.28 2.56
N ARG A 27 -3.68 3.02 1.68
CA ARG A 27 -4.83 3.85 2.00
C ARG A 27 -6.07 3.03 1.75
N PHE A 28 -6.94 2.93 2.74
CA PHE A 28 -8.29 2.44 2.53
C PHE A 28 -9.05 3.38 1.57
N VAL A 29 -9.63 2.84 0.50
CA VAL A 29 -10.30 3.61 -0.57
C VAL A 29 -11.81 3.46 -0.46
N ASN A 30 -12.28 2.23 -0.43
CA ASN A 30 -13.70 1.94 -0.45
C ASN A 30 -13.97 0.53 0.12
N LEU A 31 -15.11 0.37 0.77
CA LEU A 31 -15.65 -0.92 1.20
C LEU A 31 -16.99 -1.12 0.50
N THR A 32 -17.08 -2.23 -0.21
CA THR A 32 -18.30 -2.65 -0.90
C THR A 32 -18.79 -3.95 -0.28
N PHE A 33 -20.06 -4.00 0.10
CA PHE A 33 -20.71 -5.20 0.64
C PHE A 33 -21.78 -5.67 -0.36
N GLU A 34 -21.76 -6.95 -0.70
CA GLU A 34 -22.71 -7.57 -1.62
C GLU A 34 -23.23 -8.88 -1.02
N ARG A 35 -24.43 -9.29 -1.44
CA ARG A 35 -24.95 -10.64 -1.22
C ARG A 35 -24.89 -11.39 -2.54
N LYS A 36 -24.31 -12.59 -2.55
CA LYS A 36 -24.29 -13.47 -3.72
C LYS A 36 -24.79 -14.84 -3.34
N VAL A 37 -25.68 -15.38 -4.16
CA VAL A 37 -26.12 -16.78 -4.07
C VAL A 37 -25.28 -17.58 -5.05
N HIS A 38 -24.54 -18.56 -4.54
CA HIS A 38 -23.74 -19.48 -5.36
C HIS A 38 -24.46 -20.82 -5.49
N HIS A 39 -24.65 -21.26 -6.73
CA HIS A 39 -25.21 -22.58 -7.01
C HIS A 39 -24.07 -23.60 -7.13
N TYR A 40 -23.98 -24.50 -6.15
CA TYR A 40 -23.04 -25.62 -6.17
C TYR A 40 -23.79 -26.91 -6.54
N ALA A 41 -23.06 -27.95 -6.97
CA ALA A 41 -23.66 -29.26 -7.30
C ALA A 41 -24.41 -29.92 -6.12
N SER A 42 -24.12 -29.49 -4.89
CA SER A 42 -24.75 -29.95 -3.64
C SER A 42 -25.97 -29.09 -3.22
N GLY A 43 -26.24 -27.98 -3.91
CA GLY A 43 -27.35 -27.06 -3.60
C GLY A 43 -27.01 -25.58 -3.75
N SER A 44 -28.00 -24.71 -3.49
CA SER A 44 -27.83 -23.25 -3.46
C SER A 44 -27.31 -22.80 -2.10
N TRP A 45 -26.22 -22.05 -2.09
CA TRP A 45 -25.62 -21.48 -0.88
C TRP A 45 -25.68 -19.95 -0.94
N ASP A 46 -26.29 -19.33 0.06
CA ASP A 46 -26.26 -17.88 0.22
C ASP A 46 -24.92 -17.46 0.85
N GLN A 47 -24.27 -16.44 0.31
CA GLN A 47 -22.99 -15.94 0.78
C GLN A 47 -23.00 -14.41 0.86
N LEU A 48 -22.57 -13.90 2.01
CA LEU A 48 -22.31 -12.48 2.21
C LEU A 48 -20.84 -12.21 1.86
N GLN A 49 -20.60 -11.27 0.94
CA GLN A 49 -19.26 -10.90 0.49
C GLN A 49 -18.96 -9.46 0.90
N ILE A 50 -17.79 -9.26 1.50
CA ILE A 50 -17.22 -7.92 1.74
C ILE A 50 -15.97 -7.80 0.88
N SER A 51 -15.88 -6.71 0.14
CA SER A 51 -14.72 -6.37 -0.68
C SER A 51 -14.12 -5.06 -0.18
N PHE A 52 -12.86 -5.15 0.27
CA PHE A 52 -12.07 -4.02 0.73
C PHE A 52 -11.12 -3.58 -0.38
N THR A 53 -11.25 -2.32 -0.81
CA THR A 53 -10.37 -1.74 -1.83
C THR A 53 -9.32 -0.87 -1.15
N PHE A 54 -8.05 -1.22 -1.33
CA PHE A 54 -6.90 -0.47 -0.84
C PHE A 54 -6.10 0.12 -2.00
N LYS A 55 -5.68 1.38 -1.87
CA LYS A 55 -4.76 2.05 -2.81
C LYS A 55 -3.39 2.13 -2.17
N ARG A 56 -2.38 1.66 -2.89
CA ARG A 56 -0.99 1.67 -2.42
C ARG A 56 -0.45 3.10 -2.41
N LEU A 57 0.10 3.56 -1.29
CA LEU A 57 0.85 4.81 -1.20
C LEU A 57 2.32 4.51 -1.42
N TYR A 58 2.86 4.94 -2.56
CA TYR A 58 4.27 4.81 -2.87
C TYR A 58 5.07 6.07 -2.58
N GLY A 59 4.44 7.10 -2.00
CA GLY A 59 5.01 8.46 -1.95
C GLY A 59 6.40 8.50 -1.33
N PHE A 60 6.57 7.90 -0.15
CA PHE A 60 7.86 7.91 0.55
C PHE A 60 8.92 7.04 -0.14
N TYR A 61 8.55 5.84 -0.60
CA TYR A 61 9.47 4.94 -1.30
C TYR A 61 9.97 5.53 -2.62
N VAL A 62 9.06 6.16 -3.38
CA VAL A 62 9.38 6.86 -4.61
C VAL A 62 10.23 8.08 -4.31
N LEU A 63 9.85 8.91 -3.33
CA LEU A 63 10.67 10.06 -2.91
C LEU A 63 12.08 9.63 -2.52
N GLN A 64 12.24 8.54 -1.76
CA GLN A 64 13.54 7.99 -1.38
C GLN A 64 14.36 7.55 -2.61
N ALA A 65 13.75 6.84 -3.55
CA ALA A 65 14.43 6.43 -4.79
C ALA A 65 14.81 7.62 -5.69
N TYR A 66 13.91 8.60 -5.84
CA TYR A 66 14.17 9.83 -6.58
C TYR A 66 15.24 10.69 -5.91
N LEU A 67 15.22 10.78 -4.58
CA LEU A 67 16.23 11.50 -3.80
C LEU A 67 17.60 10.83 -3.95
N LEU A 68 17.67 9.50 -3.85
CA LEU A 68 18.91 8.75 -4.06
C LEU A 68 19.43 8.91 -5.49
N ALA A 69 18.56 8.85 -6.50
CA ALA A 69 18.92 9.06 -7.90
C ALA A 69 19.38 10.50 -8.16
N TYR A 70 18.69 11.49 -7.59
CA TYR A 70 19.03 12.90 -7.72
C TYR A 70 20.38 13.21 -7.08
N LEU A 71 20.66 12.65 -5.89
CA LEU A 71 21.97 12.71 -5.27
C LEU A 71 23.04 12.11 -6.20
N ALA A 72 22.80 10.94 -6.79
CA ALA A 72 23.76 10.32 -7.71
C ALA A 72 24.06 11.18 -8.95
N VAL A 73 23.03 11.80 -9.55
CA VAL A 73 23.20 12.73 -10.68
C VAL A 73 23.96 13.98 -10.25
N ALA A 74 23.62 14.56 -9.08
CA ALA A 74 24.31 15.71 -8.54
C ALA A 74 25.79 15.41 -8.28
N ILE A 75 26.11 14.23 -7.74
CA ILE A 75 27.49 13.78 -7.51
C ILE A 75 28.24 13.58 -8.83
N SER A 76 27.58 13.03 -9.85
CA SER A 76 28.18 12.90 -11.18
C SER A 76 28.53 14.25 -11.79
N TRP A 77 27.65 15.25 -11.67
CA TRP A 77 27.94 16.61 -12.10
C TRP A 77 29.05 17.28 -11.28
N ILE A 78 29.02 17.13 -9.96
CA ILE A 78 30.05 17.67 -9.07
C ILE A 78 31.41 16.99 -9.35
N SER A 79 31.43 15.69 -9.66
CA SER A 79 32.66 14.97 -10.02
C SER A 79 33.28 15.45 -11.34
N PHE A 80 32.48 16.02 -12.25
CA PHE A 80 32.99 16.65 -13.46
C PHE A 80 33.54 18.07 -13.18
N PHE A 81 33.01 18.74 -12.15
CA PHE A 81 33.51 20.03 -11.66
C PHE A 81 34.74 19.91 -10.72
N ILE A 82 34.95 18.74 -10.13
CA ILE A 82 36.00 18.48 -9.14
C ILE A 82 36.95 17.42 -9.68
N ASP A 83 38.06 17.85 -10.28
CA ASP A 83 39.19 16.96 -10.48
C ASP A 83 39.85 16.64 -9.12
N SER A 84 39.71 15.38 -8.71
CA SER A 84 40.71 14.49 -8.10
C SER A 84 41.40 14.79 -6.75
N LYS A 85 40.75 15.24 -5.65
CA LYS A 85 41.44 15.09 -4.33
C LYS A 85 40.70 14.69 -3.03
N SER A 86 39.40 14.92 -2.77
CA SER A 86 38.95 14.63 -1.37
C SER A 86 37.45 14.49 -1.05
N LEU A 87 36.53 14.22 -1.98
CA LEU A 87 35.09 14.20 -1.66
C LEU A 87 34.28 12.87 -1.67
N PRO A 88 34.77 11.67 -2.07
CA PRO A 88 33.88 10.50 -2.14
C PRO A 88 33.51 9.89 -0.77
N SER A 89 34.33 10.11 0.26
CA SER A 89 34.23 9.35 1.52
C SER A 89 33.03 9.74 2.41
N ARG A 90 32.45 10.94 2.26
CA ARG A 90 31.28 11.37 3.07
C ARG A 90 29.94 10.94 2.50
N ILE A 91 29.86 10.78 1.18
CA ILE A 91 28.65 10.36 0.48
C ILE A 91 28.34 8.89 0.76
N ILE A 92 29.38 8.05 0.80
CA ILE A 92 29.26 6.61 1.13
C ILE A 92 28.77 6.41 2.57
N LEU A 93 29.22 7.25 3.50
CA LEU A 93 28.74 7.24 4.90
C LEU A 93 27.26 7.63 5.00
N GLY A 94 26.79 8.57 4.19
CA GLY A 94 25.37 8.96 4.12
C GLY A 94 24.48 7.86 3.54
N VAL A 95 24.93 7.16 2.48
CA VAL A 95 24.20 6.03 1.90
C VAL A 95 24.18 4.83 2.85
N ASN A 96 25.27 4.54 3.54
CA ASN A 96 25.33 3.43 4.51
C ASN A 96 24.42 3.68 5.73
N SER A 97 24.26 4.94 6.16
CA SER A 97 23.33 5.29 7.24
C SER A 97 21.86 5.26 6.82
N LEU A 98 21.56 5.32 5.52
CA LEU A 98 20.19 5.21 5.00
C LEU A 98 19.78 3.75 4.79
N MET A 99 20.77 2.85 4.70
CA MET A 99 20.61 1.41 4.49
C MET A 99 20.61 0.61 5.82
N ALA A 100 21.13 1.21 6.90
CA ALA A 100 21.03 0.71 8.27
C ALA A 100 19.77 1.22 8.96
#